data_AF-A0A819QJJ2-F1
#
_entry.id   AF-A0A819QJJ2-F1
#
_cell.length_a   1.000
_cell.length_b   1.000
_cell.length_c   1.000
_cell.angle_alpha   90.00
_cell.angle_beta   90.00
_cell.angle_gamma   90.00
#
_symmetry.space_group_name_H-M   'P 1'
#
loop_
_entity.id
_entity.type
_entity.pdbx_description
1 polymer ?
#
loop_
_entity_poly.entity_id
_entity_poly.type
_entity_poly.pdbx_seq_one_letter_code
_entity_poly.pdbx_strand_id
1 'polypeptide(L)'
;MPLFHFGNCLALACGPVLLTYKYSGLAEYNAFWKCVQSAAFYLFVQFVKMLTIATCFPPVDESSAFVVKTEFLKNTVDILDLVGLHFVITRICGKTDLKYLVAALGWTSAELVVTKFLPLWVGARGIEFDWKYIQMSLDSNIALIHHLSVATLIWLRTRNDLNKSYVPLINVLLLLCCYRPLILEVFMHAFGLGPWVHLLSKFLFTSSVGLTTLQLYLSLPKNN
;
A
#
# COMPACT_ATOMS: atom_id res chain seq x y z
N MET A 1 -21.23 10.35 21.50
CA MET A 1 -21.18 9.07 20.77
C MET A 1 -20.43 9.17 19.43
N PRO A 2 -20.78 10.05 18.47
CA PRO A 2 -20.14 10.07 17.13
C PRO A 2 -18.62 10.30 17.14
N LEU A 3 -18.15 11.25 17.96
CA LEU A 3 -16.72 11.54 18.14
C LEU A 3 -15.93 10.35 18.72
N PHE A 4 -16.58 9.49 19.51
CA PHE A 4 -15.93 8.32 20.10
C PHE A 4 -15.71 7.24 19.04
N HIS A 5 -16.71 6.97 18.19
CA HIS A 5 -16.55 6.05 17.08
C HIS A 5 -15.52 6.53 16.06
N PHE A 6 -15.52 7.84 15.76
CA PHE A 6 -14.48 8.47 14.93
C PHE A 6 -13.09 8.26 15.52
N GLY A 7 -12.90 8.66 16.78
CA GLY A 7 -11.63 8.59 17.48
C GLY A 7 -11.09 7.16 17.51
N ASN A 8 -11.95 6.17 17.77
CA ASN A 8 -11.56 4.76 17.78
C ASN A 8 -11.15 4.26 16.40
N CYS A 9 -11.92 4.56 15.34
CA CYS A 9 -11.59 4.11 13.98
C CYS A 9 -10.33 4.80 13.46
N LEU A 10 -10.15 6.08 13.77
CA LEU A 10 -8.95 6.84 13.43
C LEU A 10 -7.74 6.34 14.21
N ALA A 11 -7.88 6.07 15.51
CA ALA A 11 -6.82 5.49 16.34
C ALA A 11 -6.45 4.09 15.84
N LEU A 12 -7.42 3.28 15.42
CA LEU A 12 -7.17 1.95 14.86
C LEU A 12 -6.41 1.99 13.54
N ALA A 13 -6.65 3.01 12.70
CA ALA A 13 -5.97 3.18 11.41
C ALA A 13 -4.60 3.88 11.54
N CYS A 14 -4.53 4.97 12.30
CA CYS A 14 -3.30 5.75 12.49
C CYS A 14 -2.35 5.12 13.50
N GLY A 15 -2.85 4.31 14.44
CA GLY A 15 -2.08 3.70 15.52
C GLY A 15 -0.85 2.97 15.00
N PRO A 16 -1.00 1.97 14.11
CA PRO A 16 0.15 1.24 13.55
C PRO A 16 1.17 2.12 12.82
N VAL A 17 0.72 3.15 12.10
CA VAL A 17 1.61 4.13 11.41
C VAL A 17 2.43 4.92 12.42
N LEU A 18 1.81 5.38 13.52
CA LEU A 18 2.52 6.13 14.56
C LEU A 18 3.47 5.24 15.36
N LEU A 19 3.07 4.01 15.66
CA LEU A 19 3.92 3.04 16.36
C LEU A 19 5.15 2.70 15.52
N THR A 20 4.97 2.40 14.23
CA THR A 20 6.10 2.14 13.32
C THR A 20 7.04 3.34 13.19
N TYR A 21 6.51 4.57 13.07
CA TYR A 21 7.35 5.77 13.05
C TYR A 21 8.19 5.94 14.33
N LYS A 22 7.60 5.68 15.51
CA LYS A 22 8.27 5.86 16.81
C LYS A 22 9.26 4.74 17.12
N TYR A 23 8.88 3.48 16.92
CA TYR A 23 9.68 2.32 17.33
C TYR A 23 10.74 1.88 16.32
N SER A 24 10.69 2.35 15.07
CA SER A 24 11.72 2.04 14.08
C SER A 24 12.91 3.01 14.07
N GLY A 25 13.01 3.90 15.06
CA GLY A 25 14.13 4.85 15.20
C GLY A 25 14.09 6.03 14.22
N LEU A 26 13.06 6.17 13.37
CA LEU A 26 12.93 7.27 12.41
C LEU A 26 12.87 8.65 13.07
N ALA A 27 12.30 8.71 14.28
CA ALA A 27 12.20 9.92 15.06
C ALA A 27 13.59 10.49 15.44
N GLU A 28 14.60 9.63 15.64
CA GLU A 28 15.96 10.04 16.00
C GLU A 28 16.69 10.71 14.83
N TYR A 29 16.39 10.28 13.60
CA TYR A 29 17.00 10.82 12.38
C TYR A 29 16.28 12.07 11.83
N ASN A 30 15.34 12.64 12.59
CA ASN A 30 14.48 13.75 12.15
C ASN A 30 13.86 13.49 10.76
N ALA A 31 13.44 12.24 10.51
CA ALA A 31 12.99 11.77 9.21
C ALA A 31 11.59 12.29 8.81
N PHE A 32 10.95 13.08 9.68
CA PHE A 32 9.61 13.64 9.46
C PHE A 32 9.50 14.37 8.13
N TRP A 33 10.45 15.26 7.82
CA TRP A 33 10.40 16.03 6.57
C TRP A 33 10.55 15.16 5.33
N LYS A 34 11.35 14.09 5.41
CA LYS A 34 11.49 13.11 4.32
C LYS A 34 10.22 12.27 4.13
N CYS A 35 9.54 11.95 5.24
CA CYS A 35 8.23 11.29 5.23
C CYS A 35 7.17 12.18 4.54
N VAL A 36 7.12 13.48 4.89
CA VAL A 36 6.24 14.46 4.25
C VAL A 36 6.55 14.62 2.76
N GLN A 37 7.83 14.63 2.38
CA GLN A 37 8.23 14.67 0.96
C GLN A 37 7.74 13.43 0.20
N SER A 38 7.85 12.23 0.80
CA SER A 38 7.31 11.00 0.23
C SER A 38 5.78 11.05 0.09
N ALA A 39 5.09 11.57 1.10
CA ALA A 39 3.65 11.77 1.08
C ALA A 39 3.21 12.73 -0.05
N ALA A 40 3.93 13.83 -0.25
CA ALA A 40 3.66 14.75 -1.35
C ALA A 40 3.85 14.10 -2.72
N PHE A 41 4.85 13.24 -2.87
CA PHE A 41 5.07 12.50 -4.10
C PHE A 41 3.98 11.47 -4.39
N TYR A 42 3.43 10.81 -3.34
CA TYR A 42 2.23 9.97 -3.48
C TYR A 42 1.06 10.76 -4.08
N LEU A 43 0.78 11.98 -3.58
CA LEU A 43 -0.31 12.80 -4.11
C LEU A 43 -0.12 13.11 -5.60
N PHE A 44 1.12 13.42 -6.00
CA PHE A 44 1.44 13.67 -7.39
C PHE A 44 1.23 12.42 -8.26
N VAL A 45 1.74 11.27 -7.83
CA VAL A 45 1.56 10.00 -8.55
C VAL A 45 0.08 9.63 -8.67
N GLN A 46 -0.68 9.79 -7.58
CA GLN A 46 -2.11 9.50 -7.58
C GLN A 46 -2.90 10.43 -8.50
N PHE A 47 -2.51 11.71 -8.60
CA PHE A 47 -3.08 12.65 -9.55
C PHE A 47 -2.81 12.21 -11.00
N VAL A 48 -1.56 11.85 -11.33
CA VAL A 48 -1.20 11.34 -12.66
C VAL A 48 -1.91 10.03 -12.98
N LYS A 49 -2.05 9.14 -12.00
CA LYS A 49 -2.79 7.87 -12.11
C LYS A 49 -4.24 8.12 -12.49
N MET A 50 -4.93 9.00 -11.76
CA MET A 50 -6.33 9.33 -12.02
C MET A 50 -6.52 10.01 -13.39
N LEU A 51 -5.59 10.89 -13.79
CA LEU A 51 -5.62 11.52 -15.10
C LEU A 51 -5.40 10.50 -16.23
N THR A 52 -4.49 9.54 -16.04
CA THR A 52 -4.23 8.47 -17.01
C THR A 52 -5.45 7.58 -17.15
N ILE A 53 -6.09 7.21 -16.03
CA ILE A 53 -7.31 6.41 -16.06
C ILE A 53 -8.42 7.15 -16.81
N ALA A 54 -8.61 8.45 -16.53
CA ALA A 54 -9.67 9.25 -17.15
C ALA A 54 -9.44 9.53 -18.65
N THR A 55 -8.19 9.66 -19.10
CA THR A 55 -7.87 9.98 -20.50
C THR A 55 -7.75 8.73 -21.38
N CYS A 56 -7.17 7.64 -20.87
CA CYS A 56 -6.95 6.43 -21.64
C CYS A 56 -8.14 5.46 -21.65
N PHE A 57 -9.05 5.54 -20.67
CA PHE A 57 -10.19 4.63 -20.54
C PHE A 57 -11.52 5.39 -20.61
N PRO A 58 -12.12 5.55 -21.81
CA PRO A 58 -13.48 6.04 -21.91
C PRO A 58 -14.46 5.06 -21.24
N PRO A 59 -15.62 5.52 -20.74
CA PRO A 59 -16.66 4.62 -20.27
C PRO A 59 -17.15 3.77 -21.46
N VAL A 60 -16.96 2.45 -21.38
CA VAL A 60 -17.38 1.52 -22.43
C VAL A 60 -18.65 0.78 -22.00
N ASP A 61 -19.64 0.73 -22.90
CA ASP A 61 -20.90 0.03 -22.69
C ASP A 61 -20.70 -1.49 -22.54
N GLU A 62 -21.54 -2.11 -21.71
CA GLU A 62 -21.44 -3.45 -21.11
C GLU A 62 -21.30 -4.63 -22.09
N SER A 63 -20.17 -4.75 -22.76
CA SER A 63 -19.76 -5.99 -23.43
C SER A 63 -18.81 -6.77 -22.50
N SER A 64 -19.25 -7.94 -22.04
CA SER A 64 -18.57 -8.75 -21.01
C SER A 64 -17.10 -9.08 -21.32
N ALA A 65 -16.75 -9.27 -22.60
CA ALA A 65 -15.37 -9.50 -23.03
C ALA A 65 -14.48 -8.23 -22.95
N PHE A 66 -15.08 -7.04 -23.04
CA PHE A 66 -14.38 -5.77 -22.94
C PHE A 66 -14.12 -5.38 -21.47
N VAL A 67 -14.98 -5.82 -20.54
CA VAL A 67 -14.83 -5.58 -19.10
C VAL A 67 -13.53 -6.18 -18.56
N VAL A 68 -13.27 -7.47 -18.82
CA VAL A 68 -12.05 -8.14 -18.31
C VAL A 68 -10.78 -7.49 -18.85
N LYS A 69 -10.76 -7.13 -20.14
CA LYS A 69 -9.63 -6.43 -20.75
C LYS A 69 -9.45 -5.05 -20.11
N THR A 70 -10.53 -4.32 -19.87
CA THR A 70 -10.50 -2.98 -19.28
C THR A 70 -10.01 -3.03 -17.83
N GLU A 71 -10.47 -3.98 -17.02
CA GLU A 71 -9.98 -4.18 -15.65
C GLU A 71 -8.49 -4.56 -15.62
N PHE A 72 -8.05 -5.42 -16.54
CA PHE A 72 -6.63 -5.73 -16.68
C PHE A 72 -5.80 -4.50 -17.02
N LEU A 73 -6.24 -3.68 -17.99
CA LEU A 73 -5.52 -2.46 -18.35
C LEU A 73 -5.54 -1.41 -17.23
N LYS A 74 -6.64 -1.25 -16.48
CA LYS A 74 -6.67 -0.38 -15.29
C LYS A 74 -5.60 -0.80 -14.29
N ASN A 75 -5.47 -2.11 -14.06
CA ASN A 75 -4.45 -2.65 -13.16
C ASN A 75 -3.02 -2.45 -13.70
N THR A 76 -2.81 -2.27 -15.01
CA THR A 76 -1.47 -1.88 -15.53
C THR A 76 -1.07 -0.47 -15.11
N VAL A 77 -2.05 0.41 -14.84
CA VAL A 77 -1.78 1.75 -14.32
C VAL A 77 -1.23 1.71 -12.89
N ASP A 78 -1.48 0.64 -12.12
CA ASP A 78 -0.89 0.44 -10.80
C ASP A 78 0.64 0.27 -10.82
N ILE A 79 1.23 -0.04 -11.98
CA ILE A 79 2.69 -0.02 -12.16
C ILE A 79 3.26 1.40 -11.89
N LEU A 80 2.47 2.45 -12.12
CA LEU A 80 2.86 3.82 -11.84
C LEU A 80 3.17 4.05 -10.36
N ASP A 81 2.45 3.36 -9.46
CA ASP A 81 2.69 3.45 -8.02
C ASP A 81 4.06 2.83 -7.65
N LEU A 82 4.43 1.71 -8.29
CA LEU A 82 5.76 1.10 -8.10
C LEU A 82 6.88 1.99 -8.63
N VAL A 83 6.71 2.55 -9.84
CA VAL A 83 7.67 3.50 -10.42
C VAL A 83 7.81 4.72 -9.50
N GLY A 84 6.70 5.21 -8.98
CA GLY A 84 6.69 6.35 -8.08
C GLY A 84 7.43 6.06 -6.78
N LEU A 85 7.16 4.91 -6.16
CA LEU A 85 7.84 4.50 -4.94
C LEU A 85 9.35 4.27 -5.16
N HIS A 86 9.73 3.67 -6.30
CA HIS A 86 11.14 3.52 -6.67
C HIS A 86 11.85 4.88 -6.82
N PHE A 87 11.19 5.85 -7.46
CA PHE A 87 11.73 7.20 -7.57
C PHE A 87 11.90 7.86 -6.20
N VAL A 88 10.95 7.70 -5.28
CA VAL A 88 11.06 8.23 -3.91
C VAL A 88 12.25 7.61 -3.17
N ILE A 89 12.38 6.28 -3.20
CA ILE A 89 13.45 5.56 -2.49
C ILE A 89 14.84 5.98 -3.00
N THR A 90 15.00 6.20 -4.30
CA THR A 90 16.28 6.64 -4.89
C THR A 90 16.61 8.10 -4.58
N ARG A 91 15.60 8.96 -4.41
CA ARG A 91 15.79 10.39 -4.11
C ARG A 91 15.99 10.71 -2.63
N ILE A 92 15.52 9.86 -1.72
CA ILE A 92 15.73 10.07 -0.29
C ILE A 92 17.22 9.83 0.05
N CYS A 93 17.90 10.91 0.45
CA CYS A 93 19.24 10.85 1.03
C CYS A 93 19.17 10.45 2.51
N GLY A 94 20.07 9.57 2.96
CA GLY A 94 20.10 9.06 4.33
C GLY A 94 20.66 7.64 4.43
N LYS A 95 20.61 7.06 5.63
CA LYS A 95 21.01 5.67 5.89
C LYS A 95 20.18 4.71 5.05
N THR A 96 20.85 3.86 4.26
CA THR A 96 20.22 2.99 3.26
C THR A 96 19.14 2.09 3.85
N ASP A 97 19.34 1.61 5.08
CA ASP A 97 18.41 0.70 5.77
C ASP A 97 17.12 1.36 6.27
N LEU A 98 17.06 2.70 6.31
CA LEU A 98 15.85 3.44 6.71
C LEU A 98 15.11 4.04 5.52
N LYS A 99 15.73 4.10 4.33
CA LYS A 99 15.14 4.76 3.15
C LYS A 99 13.80 4.17 2.74
N TYR A 100 13.72 2.85 2.66
CA TYR A 100 12.48 2.16 2.27
C TYR A 100 11.37 2.36 3.31
N LEU A 101 11.72 2.43 4.59
CA LEU A 101 10.76 2.59 5.67
C LEU A 101 10.17 4.00 5.69
N VAL A 102 11.00 5.03 5.50
CA VAL A 102 10.53 6.41 5.34
C VAL A 102 9.62 6.57 4.13
N ALA A 103 10.01 5.97 3.00
CA ALA A 103 9.18 5.99 1.78
C ALA A 103 7.83 5.29 2.00
N ALA A 104 7.83 4.08 2.57
CA ALA A 104 6.61 3.33 2.84
C ALA A 104 5.66 4.03 3.80
N LEU A 105 6.19 4.59 4.90
CA LEU A 105 5.37 5.30 5.90
C LEU A 105 4.79 6.60 5.35
N GLY A 106 5.58 7.37 4.60
CA GLY A 106 5.08 8.57 3.94
C GLY A 106 4.00 8.26 2.90
N TRP A 107 4.21 7.21 2.11
CA TRP A 107 3.23 6.75 1.13
C TRP A 107 1.92 6.31 1.77
N THR A 108 1.99 5.42 2.77
CA THR A 108 0.80 4.89 3.45
C THR A 108 0.06 5.97 4.24
N SER A 109 0.80 6.86 4.91
CA SER A 109 0.15 7.96 5.66
C SER A 109 -0.60 8.90 4.72
N ALA A 110 -0.06 9.20 3.54
CA ALA A 110 -0.74 10.00 2.54
C ALA A 110 -1.98 9.27 1.98
N GLU A 111 -1.87 7.98 1.68
CA GLU A 111 -3.00 7.16 1.27
C GLU A 111 -4.11 7.17 2.32
N LEU A 112 -3.80 6.94 3.59
CA LEU A 112 -4.76 6.94 4.69
C LEU A 112 -5.46 8.30 4.80
N VAL A 113 -4.71 9.40 4.76
CA VAL A 113 -5.27 10.75 4.88
C VAL A 113 -6.18 11.07 3.69
N VAL A 114 -5.77 10.77 2.46
CA VAL A 114 -6.57 11.12 1.28
C VAL A 114 -7.77 10.20 1.09
N THR A 115 -7.58 8.90 1.25
CA THR A 115 -8.60 7.91 0.88
C THR A 115 -9.52 7.56 2.04
N LYS A 116 -9.03 7.62 3.28
CA LYS A 116 -9.75 7.10 4.45
C LYS A 116 -10.21 8.15 5.45
N PHE A 117 -9.56 9.30 5.52
CA PHE A 117 -9.95 10.35 6.47
C PHE A 117 -11.36 10.88 6.21
N LEU A 118 -11.69 11.22 4.96
CA LEU A 118 -13.00 11.79 4.63
C LEU A 118 -14.16 10.82 4.91
N PRO A 119 -14.14 9.54 4.47
CA PRO A 119 -15.25 8.65 4.77
C PRO A 119 -15.35 8.29 6.26
N LEU A 120 -14.23 8.23 7.00
CA LEU A 120 -14.27 8.08 8.47
C LEU A 120 -14.88 9.31 9.15
N TRP A 121 -14.54 10.51 8.68
CA TRP A 121 -15.07 11.77 9.22
C TRP A 121 -16.58 11.92 8.95
N VAL A 122 -17.01 11.68 7.71
CA VAL A 122 -18.43 11.75 7.35
C VAL A 122 -19.21 10.62 8.01
N GLY A 123 -18.64 9.42 8.08
CA GLY A 123 -19.24 8.27 8.75
C GLY A 123 -19.47 8.49 10.23
N ALA A 124 -18.55 9.19 10.88
CA ALA A 124 -18.71 9.60 12.26
C ALA A 124 -19.86 10.59 12.50
N ARG A 125 -20.37 11.28 11.49
CA ARG A 125 -21.53 12.17 11.64
C ARG A 125 -22.86 11.40 11.62
N GLY A 126 -22.84 10.11 11.30
CA GLY A 126 -24.01 9.23 11.35
C GLY A 126 -24.50 8.99 12.78
N ILE A 127 -25.81 8.74 12.91
CA ILE A 127 -26.47 8.41 14.18
C ILE A 127 -26.24 6.93 14.54
N GLU A 128 -26.01 6.08 13.52
CA GLU A 128 -25.81 4.63 13.65
C GLU A 128 -24.40 4.24 13.19
N PHE A 129 -23.79 3.28 13.90
CA PHE A 129 -22.43 2.85 13.64
C PHE A 129 -22.40 1.61 12.74
N ASP A 130 -21.85 1.78 11.53
CA ASP A 130 -21.66 0.68 10.60
C ASP A 130 -20.32 -0.01 10.76
N TRP A 131 -20.32 -1.34 10.62
CA TRP A 131 -19.11 -2.16 10.60
C TRP A 131 -18.16 -1.87 9.45
N LYS A 132 -18.66 -1.20 8.41
CA LYS A 132 -17.88 -0.72 7.26
C LYS A 132 -16.69 0.14 7.69
N TYR A 133 -16.86 1.00 8.71
CA TYR A 133 -15.77 1.88 9.16
C TYR A 133 -14.65 1.10 9.87
N ILE A 134 -14.99 0.06 10.64
CA ILE A 134 -14.00 -0.85 11.24
C ILE A 134 -13.24 -1.59 10.14
N GLN A 135 -13.95 -2.16 9.16
CA GLN A 135 -13.33 -2.86 8.04
C GLN A 135 -12.38 -1.93 7.27
N MET A 136 -12.76 -0.68 7.10
CA MET A 136 -11.96 0.33 6.42
C MET A 136 -10.70 0.72 7.20
N SER A 137 -10.77 0.82 8.53
CA SER A 137 -9.59 1.01 9.39
C SER A 137 -8.66 -0.20 9.36
N LEU A 138 -9.20 -1.43 9.38
CA LEU A 138 -8.41 -2.65 9.25
C LEU A 138 -7.77 -2.78 7.86
N ASP A 139 -8.47 -2.41 6.79
CA ASP A 139 -7.95 -2.37 5.42
C ASP A 139 -6.76 -1.40 5.31
N SER A 140 -6.78 -0.29 6.04
CA SER A 140 -5.65 0.66 6.13
C SER A 140 -4.42 0.03 6.76
N ASN A 141 -4.59 -0.81 7.79
CA ASN A 141 -3.49 -1.53 8.44
C ASN A 141 -2.90 -2.61 7.51
N ILE A 142 -3.74 -3.27 6.71
CA ILE A 142 -3.29 -4.21 5.69
C ILE A 142 -2.52 -3.46 4.59
N ALA A 143 -3.00 -2.28 4.17
CA ALA A 143 -2.31 -1.44 3.19
C ALA A 143 -0.93 -1.00 3.68
N LEU A 144 -0.79 -0.65 4.97
CA LEU A 144 0.50 -0.33 5.58
C LEU A 144 1.52 -1.47 5.42
N ILE A 145 1.14 -2.69 5.78
CA ILE A 145 2.03 -3.86 5.67
C ILE A 145 2.37 -4.12 4.20
N HIS A 146 1.40 -3.94 3.30
CA HIS A 146 1.59 -4.11 1.87
C HIS A 146 2.60 -3.11 1.31
N HIS A 147 2.42 -1.81 1.54
CA HIS A 147 3.34 -0.77 1.06
C HIS A 147 4.74 -0.92 1.67
N LEU A 148 4.83 -1.34 2.93
CA LEU A 148 6.12 -1.66 3.56
C LEU A 148 6.83 -2.83 2.86
N SER A 149 6.09 -3.89 2.52
CA SER A 149 6.61 -5.06 1.80
C SER A 149 7.03 -4.71 0.37
N VAL A 150 6.25 -3.89 -0.34
CA VAL A 150 6.60 -3.42 -1.69
C VAL A 150 7.84 -2.50 -1.64
N ALA A 151 7.91 -1.58 -0.67
CA ALA A 151 9.07 -0.70 -0.52
C ALA A 151 10.37 -1.46 -0.25
N THR A 152 10.30 -2.47 0.63
CA THR A 152 11.44 -3.35 0.94
C THR A 152 11.85 -4.17 -0.29
N LEU A 153 10.91 -4.75 -1.04
CA LEU A 153 11.21 -5.47 -2.29
C LEU A 153 11.87 -4.57 -3.35
N ILE A 154 11.36 -3.36 -3.57
CA ILE A 154 11.94 -2.39 -4.51
C ILE A 154 13.35 -1.98 -4.07
N TRP A 155 13.54 -1.76 -2.78
CA TRP A 155 14.85 -1.44 -2.22
C TRP A 155 15.84 -2.61 -2.37
N LEU A 156 15.42 -3.83 -2.06
CA LEU A 156 16.22 -5.05 -2.28
C LEU A 156 16.61 -5.20 -3.75
N ARG A 157 15.69 -4.89 -4.68
CA ARG A 157 15.95 -4.95 -6.11
C ARG A 157 16.98 -3.94 -6.60
N THR A 158 17.02 -2.76 -5.97
CA THR A 158 17.92 -1.65 -6.30
C THR A 158 19.32 -1.87 -5.72
N ARG A 159 19.46 -2.80 -4.77
CA ARG A 159 20.73 -3.09 -4.10
C ARG A 159 21.59 -4.05 -4.94
N ASN A 160 22.89 -3.76 -5.02
CA ASN A 160 23.85 -4.55 -5.81
C ASN A 160 24.43 -5.76 -5.06
N ASP A 161 24.31 -5.82 -3.74
CA ASP A 161 24.91 -6.87 -2.89
C ASP A 161 24.09 -8.18 -2.86
N LEU A 162 22.89 -8.18 -3.46
CA LEU A 162 22.00 -9.34 -3.43
C LEU A 162 22.49 -10.41 -4.42
N ASN A 163 22.47 -11.67 -3.99
CA ASN A 163 22.74 -12.78 -4.89
C ASN A 163 21.76 -12.76 -6.07
N LYS A 164 22.31 -12.84 -7.30
CA LYS A 164 21.54 -12.72 -8.55
C LYS A 164 20.42 -13.77 -8.67
N SER A 165 20.54 -14.89 -7.96
CA SER A 165 19.51 -15.95 -7.90
C SER A 165 18.19 -15.50 -7.28
N TYR A 166 18.17 -14.52 -6.37
CA TYR A 166 16.94 -14.03 -5.74
C TYR A 166 16.23 -12.92 -6.54
N VAL A 167 16.90 -12.34 -7.53
CA VAL A 167 16.33 -11.30 -8.41
C VAL A 167 15.04 -11.74 -9.14
N PRO A 168 14.96 -12.93 -9.78
CA PRO A 168 13.72 -13.37 -10.42
C PRO A 168 12.58 -13.51 -9.40
N LEU A 169 12.87 -14.02 -8.21
CA LEU A 169 11.88 -14.17 -7.14
C LEU A 169 11.33 -12.81 -6.70
N ILE A 170 12.18 -11.79 -6.52
CA ILE A 170 11.74 -10.43 -6.19
C ILE A 170 10.86 -9.85 -7.30
N ASN A 171 11.21 -10.04 -8.57
CA ASN A 171 10.41 -9.54 -9.69
C ASN A 171 9.02 -10.21 -9.73
N VAL A 172 8.94 -11.51 -9.46
CA VAL A 172 7.66 -12.24 -9.36
C VAL A 172 6.82 -11.71 -8.21
N LEU A 173 7.41 -11.50 -7.02
CA LEU A 173 6.70 -10.92 -5.88
C LEU A 173 6.20 -9.50 -6.15
N LEU A 174 7.02 -8.65 -6.80
CA LEU A 174 6.60 -7.30 -7.19
C LEU A 174 5.43 -7.33 -8.18
N LEU A 175 5.49 -8.21 -9.18
CA LEU A 175 4.40 -8.39 -10.14
C LEU A 175 3.13 -8.90 -9.44
N LEU A 176 3.27 -9.85 -8.52
CA LEU A 176 2.16 -10.36 -7.72
C LEU A 176 1.52 -9.24 -6.87
N CYS A 177 2.32 -8.34 -6.29
CA CYS A 177 1.82 -7.15 -5.59
C CYS A 177 1.04 -6.19 -6.50
N CYS A 178 1.53 -5.93 -7.72
CA CYS A 178 0.81 -5.08 -8.68
C CYS A 178 -0.57 -5.64 -9.04
N TYR A 179 -0.66 -6.95 -9.29
CA TYR A 179 -1.91 -7.59 -9.73
C TYR A 179 -2.78 -8.11 -8.59
N ARG A 180 -2.40 -7.85 -7.34
CA ARG A 180 -3.19 -8.18 -6.15
C ARG A 180 -4.65 -7.73 -6.24
N PRO A 181 -5.00 -6.47 -6.58
CA PRO A 181 -6.40 -6.04 -6.58
C PRO A 181 -7.22 -6.85 -7.58
N LEU A 182 -6.69 -7.07 -8.80
CA LEU A 182 -7.33 -7.92 -9.81
C LEU A 182 -7.52 -9.38 -9.35
N ILE A 183 -6.49 -10.00 -8.78
CA ILE A 183 -6.57 -11.40 -8.30
C ILE A 183 -7.66 -11.53 -7.23
N LEU A 184 -7.70 -10.59 -6.30
CA LEU A 184 -8.68 -10.60 -5.22
C LEU A 184 -10.09 -10.32 -5.74
N GLU A 185 -10.26 -9.40 -6.69
CA GLU A 185 -11.57 -9.10 -7.26
C GLU A 185 -12.15 -10.29 -8.04
N VAL A 186 -11.33 -10.93 -8.88
CA VAL A 186 -11.73 -12.17 -9.59
C VAL A 186 -12.10 -13.27 -8.61
N PHE A 187 -11.29 -13.46 -7.57
CA PHE A 187 -11.57 -14.45 -6.51
C PHE A 187 -12.91 -14.15 -5.82
N MET A 188 -13.16 -12.90 -5.46
CA MET A 188 -14.41 -12.50 -4.79
C MET A 188 -15.62 -12.69 -5.69
N HIS A 189 -15.53 -12.32 -6.97
CA HIS A 189 -16.61 -12.51 -7.94
C HIS A 189 -16.89 -14.00 -8.21
N ALA A 190 -15.85 -14.83 -8.27
CA ALA A 190 -16.01 -16.27 -8.51
C ALA A 190 -16.72 -16.99 -7.36
N PHE A 191 -16.46 -16.60 -6.11
CA PHE A 191 -17.00 -17.27 -4.92
C PHE A 191 -18.18 -16.53 -4.26
N GLY A 192 -18.54 -15.32 -4.73
CA GLY A 192 -19.65 -14.53 -4.18
C GLY A 192 -19.49 -14.18 -2.70
N LEU A 193 -18.25 -13.91 -2.27
CA LEU A 193 -17.89 -13.84 -0.84
C LEU A 193 -18.28 -12.50 -0.20
N GLY A 194 -18.58 -12.52 1.10
CA GLY A 194 -18.90 -11.32 1.87
C GLY A 194 -17.69 -10.42 2.17
N PRO A 195 -17.93 -9.18 2.67
CA PRO A 195 -16.89 -8.17 2.89
C PRO A 195 -15.81 -8.58 3.91
N TRP A 196 -16.18 -9.41 4.89
CA TRP A 196 -15.24 -9.94 5.88
C TRP A 196 -14.24 -10.93 5.29
N VAL A 197 -14.71 -11.78 4.38
CA VAL A 197 -13.84 -12.74 3.71
C VAL A 197 -12.92 -12.02 2.72
N HIS A 198 -13.39 -10.94 2.09
CA HIS A 198 -12.53 -10.04 1.31
C HIS A 198 -11.36 -9.51 2.13
N LEU A 199 -11.67 -8.98 3.33
CA LEU A 199 -10.66 -8.44 4.24
C LEU A 199 -9.67 -9.52 4.70
N LEU A 200 -10.17 -10.72 5.02
CA LEU A 200 -9.34 -11.86 5.39
C LEU A 200 -8.41 -12.28 4.24
N SER A 201 -8.92 -12.39 3.02
CA SER A 201 -8.14 -12.75 1.84
C SER A 201 -7.04 -11.72 1.56
N LYS A 202 -7.38 -10.42 1.64
CA LYS A 202 -6.44 -9.30 1.60
C LYS A 202 -5.33 -9.43 2.63
N PHE A 203 -5.68 -9.79 3.87
CA PHE A 203 -4.73 -9.96 4.97
C PHE A 203 -3.80 -11.16 4.74
N LEU A 204 -4.35 -12.33 4.39
CA LEU A 204 -3.57 -13.55 4.16
C LEU A 204 -2.56 -13.36 3.03
N PHE A 205 -2.99 -12.78 1.92
CA PHE A 205 -2.10 -12.48 0.79
C PHE A 205 -0.98 -11.52 1.20
N THR A 206 -1.32 -10.39 1.84
CA THR A 206 -0.32 -9.40 2.27
C THR A 206 0.62 -9.98 3.32
N SER A 207 0.13 -10.80 4.24
CA SER A 207 0.94 -11.48 5.26
C SER A 207 1.93 -12.48 4.62
N SER A 208 1.49 -13.28 3.65
CA SER A 208 2.36 -14.20 2.91
C SER A 208 3.49 -13.45 2.18
N VAL A 209 3.16 -12.36 1.48
CA VAL A 209 4.16 -11.51 0.82
C VAL A 209 5.09 -10.84 1.84
N GLY A 210 4.55 -10.35 2.96
CA GLY A 210 5.36 -9.71 4.01
C GLY A 210 6.34 -10.69 4.66
N LEU A 211 5.92 -11.92 4.96
CA LEU A 211 6.76 -12.96 5.54
C LEU A 211 7.88 -13.40 4.58
N THR A 212 7.56 -13.61 3.30
CA THR A 212 8.58 -13.94 2.29
C THR A 212 9.57 -12.80 2.09
N THR A 213 9.10 -11.56 2.08
CA THR A 213 9.95 -10.37 2.01
C THR A 213 10.87 -10.23 3.22
N LEU A 214 10.35 -10.52 4.42
CA LEU A 214 11.14 -10.54 5.66
C LEU A 214 12.23 -11.63 5.61
N GLN A 215 11.90 -12.83 5.13
CA GLN A 215 12.88 -13.91 4.96
C GLN A 215 14.01 -13.49 3.99
N LEU A 216 13.67 -12.86 2.87
CA LEU A 216 14.67 -12.33 1.93
C LEU A 216 15.54 -11.25 2.57
N TYR A 217 14.94 -10.34 3.34
CA TYR A 217 15.69 -9.31 4.07
C TYR A 217 16.66 -9.92 5.09
N LEU A 218 16.24 -10.94 5.84
CA LEU A 218 17.09 -11.64 6.82
C LEU A 218 18.18 -12.49 6.16
N SER A 219 17.95 -12.99 4.95
CA SER A 219 18.94 -13.77 4.19
C SER A 219 20.12 -12.92 3.68
N LEU A 220 20.04 -11.59 3.78
CA LEU A 220 21.15 -10.71 3.44
C LEU A 220 22.31 -10.91 4.43
N PRO A 221 23.55 -11.04 3.93
CA PRO A 221 24.71 -11.01 4.80
C PRO A 221 24.79 -9.64 5.48
N LYS A 222 24.73 -9.63 6.82
CA LYS A 222 25.05 -8.44 7.59
C LYS A 222 26.55 -8.17 7.42
N ASN A 223 26.91 -7.18 6.60
CA ASN A 223 28.22 -6.58 6.71
C ASN A 223 28.28 -5.93 8.09
N ASN A 224 28.92 -6.62 9.04
CA ASN A 224 29.39 -6.04 10.30
C ASN A 224 30.48 -5.01 10.01
#